data_AF-A0A914QXG4-F1
#
_entry.id   AF-A0A914QXG4-F1
#
_cell.length_a   1.000
_cell.length_b   1.000
_cell.length_c   1.000
_cell.angle_alpha   90.00
_cell.angle_beta   90.00
_cell.angle_gamma   90.00
#
_symmetry.space_group_name_H-M   'P 1'
#
loop_
_entity.id
_entity.type
_entity.pdbx_description
1 polymer ?
#
loop_
_entity_poly.entity_id
_entity_poly.type
_entity_poly.pdbx_seq_one_letter_code
_entity_poly.pdbx_strand_id
1 'polypeptide(L)'
;MAIPNANIMAVAISAFGLTFLYIGKEYINPFVKKRSPVPIPFELLLVIFGIIFSTLLNVNEKYHISIVNTIPQGFPEPHLPDISLLPKLIPDCISIAIICYIFVVSLGKLFAKKHGYKIDPTQELFALGFMEIFSSFLPVYPAGAALSRSSVCEASGVKTQFYTIFTSILLLIVILWLGPLLEPLPMCILSCIVIISLKSLFLQVKQLPRLWKVSKFDFAVWVIVCVSTICTTVTLGLLISFIVVLLTVVLQQQWPKFVTYGTDENFEAFYPFKSYEKLMEIPHGAKLFKFEGPLHFANSVKFVDTLLHLISESDTELVEVKADGEIDKDVSVKQKNIILDCSAMVFIDSMGFEALLEACAIFGLKMIVTPV
;
A
#
# COMPACT_ATOMS: atom_id res chain seq x y z
N MET A 1 -5.38 23.98 22.53
CA MET A 1 -6.24 23.63 23.69
C MET A 1 -7.58 24.34 23.53
N ALA A 2 -8.63 23.63 23.09
CA ALA A 2 -10.01 24.13 22.98
C ALA A 2 -10.99 23.41 23.94
N ILE A 3 -10.45 22.51 24.77
CA ILE A 3 -11.21 21.61 25.65
C ILE A 3 -12.09 22.35 26.67
N PRO A 4 -11.63 23.42 27.37
CA PRO A 4 -12.50 24.11 28.34
C PRO A 4 -13.62 24.95 27.69
N ASN A 5 -13.52 25.28 26.40
CA ASN A 5 -14.55 26.02 25.66
C ASN A 5 -15.50 25.09 24.90
N ALA A 6 -15.44 23.78 25.15
CA ALA A 6 -16.28 22.82 24.47
C ALA A 6 -17.75 22.97 24.90
N ASN A 7 -18.63 23.06 23.91
CA ASN A 7 -20.07 23.10 24.16
C ASN A 7 -20.55 21.72 24.64
N ILE A 8 -20.96 21.66 25.92
CA ILE A 8 -21.37 20.43 26.59
C ILE A 8 -22.55 19.75 25.86
N MET A 9 -23.49 20.54 25.33
CA MET A 9 -24.63 20.00 24.59
C MET A 9 -24.20 19.39 23.26
N ALA A 10 -23.26 20.02 22.55
CA ALA A 10 -22.69 19.44 21.34
C ALA A 10 -21.94 18.13 21.62
N VAL A 11 -21.22 18.04 22.75
CA VAL A 11 -20.56 16.81 23.20
C VAL A 11 -21.57 15.72 23.52
N ALA A 12 -22.65 16.05 24.24
CA ALA A 12 -23.72 15.10 24.56
C ALA A 12 -24.41 14.55 23.30
N ILE A 13 -24.77 15.43 22.36
CA ILE A 13 -25.36 15.05 21.06
C ILE A 13 -24.37 14.19 20.27
N SER A 14 -23.07 14.52 20.28
CA SER A 14 -22.05 13.72 19.59
C SER A 14 -21.87 12.34 20.21
N ALA A 15 -21.84 12.25 21.54
CA ALA A 15 -21.74 10.99 22.25
C ALA A 15 -22.96 10.10 21.97
N PHE A 16 -24.16 10.68 21.96
CA PHE A 16 -25.37 9.98 21.54
C PHE A 16 -25.31 9.55 20.06
N GLY A 17 -24.91 10.43 19.15
CA GLY A 17 -24.80 10.11 17.72
C GLY A 17 -23.80 8.99 17.44
N LEU A 18 -22.63 9.03 18.09
CA LEU A 18 -21.63 7.98 17.97
C LEU A 18 -22.11 6.64 18.55
N THR A 19 -22.72 6.65 19.73
CA THR A 19 -23.26 5.42 20.35
C THR A 19 -24.41 4.84 19.53
N PHE A 20 -25.34 5.68 19.07
CA PHE A 20 -26.44 5.29 18.18
C PHE A 20 -25.94 4.60 16.91
N LEU A 21 -25.01 5.23 16.19
CA LEU A 21 -24.45 4.67 14.96
C LEU A 21 -23.61 3.42 15.21
N TYR A 22 -22.84 3.37 16.30
CA TYR A 22 -22.05 2.21 16.68
C TYR A 22 -22.94 1.01 17.01
N ILE A 23 -23.96 1.20 17.85
CA ILE A 23 -24.94 0.17 18.22
C ILE A 23 -25.73 -0.28 16.98
N GLY A 24 -26.21 0.68 16.19
CA GLY A 24 -26.93 0.42 14.95
C GLY A 24 -26.14 -0.48 14.00
N LYS A 25 -24.89 -0.12 13.70
CA LYS A 25 -24.07 -0.85 12.73
C LYS A 25 -23.51 -2.18 13.24
N GLU A 26 -23.03 -2.24 14.49
CA GLU A 26 -22.32 -3.42 14.99
C GLU A 26 -23.25 -4.46 15.63
N TYR A 27 -24.37 -4.04 16.24
CA TYR A 27 -25.26 -4.95 16.95
C TYR A 27 -26.58 -5.18 16.22
N ILE A 28 -27.21 -4.11 15.73
CA ILE A 28 -28.54 -4.21 15.12
C ILE A 28 -28.43 -4.71 13.67
N ASN A 29 -27.53 -4.14 12.86
CA ASN A 29 -27.41 -4.48 11.45
C ASN A 29 -27.14 -5.98 11.20
N PRO A 30 -26.26 -6.68 11.94
CA PRO A 30 -26.05 -8.12 11.75
C PRO A 30 -27.29 -8.95 12.06
N PHE A 31 -28.10 -8.53 13.04
CA PHE A 31 -29.35 -9.20 13.37
C PHE A 31 -30.40 -8.99 12.28
N VAL A 32 -30.54 -7.75 11.79
CA VAL A 32 -31.48 -7.40 10.72
C VAL A 32 -31.10 -8.04 9.40
N LYS A 33 -29.80 -8.19 9.11
CA LYS A 33 -29.31 -8.89 7.92
C LYS A 33 -29.75 -10.35 7.85
N LYS A 34 -30.08 -10.98 8.99
CA LYS A 34 -30.68 -12.34 9.02
C LYS A 34 -32.11 -12.36 8.49
N ARG A 35 -32.82 -11.23 8.52
CA ARG A 35 -34.25 -11.11 8.19
C ARG A 35 -34.53 -10.31 6.92
N SER A 36 -33.64 -9.41 6.52
CA SER A 36 -33.74 -8.61 5.28
C SER A 36 -32.35 -8.45 4.64
N PRO A 37 -32.23 -8.54 3.30
CA PRO A 37 -30.97 -8.31 2.60
C PRO A 37 -30.54 -6.84 2.57
N VAL A 38 -31.45 -5.89 2.86
CA VAL A 38 -31.17 -4.45 2.78
C VAL A 38 -30.65 -3.92 4.12
N PRO A 39 -29.46 -3.30 4.17
CA PRO A 39 -28.95 -2.70 5.40
C PRO A 39 -29.79 -1.49 5.82
N ILE A 40 -29.97 -1.30 7.13
CA ILE A 40 -30.71 -0.13 7.66
C ILE A 40 -29.82 1.12 7.51
N PRO A 41 -30.34 2.23 6.95
CA PRO A 41 -29.59 3.47 6.79
C PRO A 41 -29.55 4.28 8.10
N PHE A 42 -28.75 3.81 9.07
CA PHE A 42 -28.62 4.46 10.38
C PHE A 42 -28.13 5.91 10.31
N GLU A 43 -27.30 6.24 9.32
CA GLU A 43 -26.84 7.60 9.07
C GLU A 43 -27.99 8.53 8.72
N LEU A 44 -28.89 8.08 7.83
CA LEU A 44 -30.07 8.86 7.45
C LEU A 44 -31.02 9.04 8.64
N LEU A 45 -31.24 7.98 9.44
CA LEU A 45 -32.05 8.08 10.65
C LEU A 45 -31.46 9.07 11.65
N LEU A 46 -30.14 9.05 11.86
CA LEU A 46 -29.49 10.01 12.74
C LEU A 46 -29.63 11.45 12.22
N VAL A 47 -29.51 11.68 10.92
CA VAL A 47 -29.73 12.99 10.30
C VAL A 47 -31.16 13.47 10.52
N ILE A 48 -32.16 12.61 10.29
CA ILE A 48 -33.58 12.93 10.51
C ILE A 48 -33.84 13.28 11.98
N PHE A 49 -33.39 12.45 12.92
CA PHE A 49 -33.53 12.73 14.35
C PHE A 49 -32.78 14.00 14.75
N GLY A 50 -31.61 14.24 14.17
CA GLY A 50 -30.82 15.44 14.37
C GLY A 50 -31.55 16.71 13.95
N ILE A 51 -32.18 16.70 12.79
CA ILE A 51 -33.00 17.81 12.27
C ILE A 51 -34.22 18.03 13.15
N ILE A 52 -34.98 16.98 13.48
CA ILE A 52 -36.16 17.08 14.36
C ILE A 52 -35.76 17.66 15.72
N PHE A 53 -34.71 17.13 16.34
CA PHE A 53 -34.23 17.63 17.63
C PHE A 53 -33.74 19.08 17.54
N SER A 54 -33.00 19.42 16.48
CA SER A 54 -32.47 20.76 16.26
C SER A 54 -33.58 21.81 16.11
N THR A 55 -34.61 21.49 15.32
CA THR A 55 -35.77 22.36 15.06
C THR A 55 -36.69 22.49 16.28
N LEU A 56 -36.92 21.42 17.04
CA LEU A 56 -37.78 21.49 18.23
C LEU A 56 -37.15 22.26 19.38
N LEU A 57 -35.82 22.25 19.51
CA LEU A 57 -35.11 22.85 20.64
C LEU A 57 -34.35 24.14 20.27
N ASN A 58 -34.43 24.58 19.01
CA ASN A 58 -33.69 25.72 18.46
C ASN A 58 -32.22 25.72 18.91
N VAL A 59 -31.53 24.62 18.63
CA VAL A 59 -30.20 24.35 19.23
C VAL A 59 -29.11 25.35 18.82
N ASN A 60 -29.28 26.01 17.67
CA ASN A 60 -28.39 27.08 17.25
C ASN A 60 -28.55 28.31 18.16
N GLU A 61 -29.76 28.83 18.31
CA GLU A 61 -30.01 30.04 19.09
C GLU A 61 -29.80 29.83 20.58
N LYS A 62 -30.30 28.72 21.12
CA LYS A 62 -30.33 28.47 22.57
C LYS A 62 -29.01 27.93 23.12
N TYR A 63 -28.32 27.11 22.33
CA TYR A 63 -27.11 26.43 22.77
C TYR A 63 -25.88 26.82 21.95
N HIS A 64 -25.98 27.73 20.97
CA HIS A 64 -24.85 28.15 20.11
C HIS A 64 -24.12 26.99 19.43
N ILE A 65 -24.88 25.96 19.03
CA ILE A 65 -24.34 24.83 18.27
C ILE A 65 -24.31 25.21 16.78
N SER A 66 -23.17 25.03 16.13
CA SER A 66 -23.03 25.24 14.69
C SER A 66 -23.91 24.26 13.90
N ILE A 67 -24.73 24.79 13.01
CA ILE A 67 -25.56 24.05 12.05
C ILE A 67 -25.03 24.27 10.62
N VAL A 68 -25.56 23.52 9.66
CA VAL A 68 -25.20 23.65 8.23
C VAL A 68 -25.52 25.04 7.68
N ASN A 69 -26.61 25.68 8.15
CA ASN A 69 -27.13 26.96 7.66
C ASN A 69 -27.51 26.83 6.17
N THR A 70 -27.20 27.84 5.37
CA THR A 70 -27.69 27.97 3.99
C THR A 70 -27.09 26.92 3.07
N ILE A 71 -27.96 26.19 2.37
CA ILE A 71 -27.58 25.30 1.28
C ILE A 71 -28.00 25.97 -0.04
N PRO A 72 -27.07 26.27 -0.96
CA PRO A 72 -27.41 26.89 -2.23
C PRO A 72 -28.36 25.98 -3.02
N GLN A 73 -29.50 26.54 -3.41
CA GLN A 73 -30.48 25.84 -4.23
C GLN A 73 -30.20 26.10 -5.71
N GLY A 74 -30.53 25.13 -6.54
CA GLY A 74 -30.37 25.23 -7.99
C GLY A 74 -29.14 24.50 -8.52
N PHE A 75 -29.00 24.55 -9.84
CA PHE A 75 -27.85 23.99 -10.52
C PHE A 75 -26.71 25.02 -10.53
N PRO A 76 -25.47 24.66 -10.16
CA PRO A 76 -24.36 25.59 -10.23
C PRO A 76 -24.09 25.98 -11.70
N GLU A 77 -23.82 27.26 -11.93
CA GLU A 77 -23.47 27.73 -13.27
C GLU A 77 -22.12 27.12 -13.71
N PRO A 78 -22.03 26.59 -14.94
CA PRO A 78 -20.75 26.15 -15.47
C PRO A 78 -19.76 27.32 -15.61
N HIS A 79 -18.55 27.15 -15.11
CA HIS A 79 -17.47 28.14 -15.20
C HIS A 79 -16.23 27.53 -15.85
N LEU A 80 -15.53 28.34 -16.65
CA LEU A 80 -14.24 27.93 -17.22
C LEU A 80 -13.16 27.98 -16.14
N PRO A 81 -12.26 26.98 -16.06
CA PRO A 81 -11.17 26.99 -15.09
C PRO A 81 -10.16 28.09 -15.43
N ASP A 82 -9.70 28.80 -14.41
CA ASP A 82 -8.68 29.85 -14.55
C ASP A 82 -7.28 29.24 -14.77
N ILE A 83 -6.84 29.25 -16.02
CA ILE A 83 -5.55 28.68 -16.46
C ILE A 83 -4.36 29.44 -15.83
N SER A 84 -4.55 30.68 -15.38
CA SER A 84 -3.48 31.47 -14.76
C SER A 84 -3.00 30.88 -13.42
N LEU A 85 -3.86 30.11 -12.74
CA LEU A 85 -3.54 29.43 -11.49
C LEU A 85 -2.79 28.10 -11.70
N LEU A 86 -2.83 27.55 -12.91
CA LEU A 86 -2.29 26.22 -13.21
C LEU A 86 -0.82 26.07 -12.79
N PRO A 87 0.12 27.00 -13.10
CA PRO A 87 1.53 26.85 -12.72
C PRO A 87 1.76 26.72 -11.21
N LYS A 88 0.88 27.33 -10.40
CA LYS A 88 0.97 27.28 -8.93
C LYS A 88 0.41 25.98 -8.36
N LEU A 89 -0.53 25.35 -9.07
CA LEU A 89 -1.30 24.19 -8.60
C LEU A 89 -0.78 22.86 -9.16
N ILE A 90 0.03 22.85 -10.22
CA ILE A 90 0.58 21.64 -10.85
C ILE A 90 1.11 20.60 -9.84
N PRO A 91 1.95 20.96 -8.84
CA PRO A 91 2.50 19.97 -7.90
C PRO A 91 1.42 19.27 -7.06
N ASP A 92 0.42 20.01 -6.61
CA ASP A 92 -0.69 19.47 -5.83
C ASP A 92 -1.65 18.68 -6.73
N CYS A 93 -1.92 19.16 -7.95
CA CYS A 93 -2.75 18.46 -8.93
C CYS A 93 -2.19 17.08 -9.30
N ILE A 94 -0.87 16.98 -9.54
CA ILE A 94 -0.22 15.69 -9.82
C ILE A 94 -0.39 14.73 -8.64
N SER A 95 -0.18 15.23 -7.43
CA SER A 95 -0.29 14.42 -6.21
C SER A 95 -1.72 13.93 -5.98
N ILE A 96 -2.72 14.81 -6.15
CA ILE A 96 -4.13 14.47 -6.04
C ILE A 96 -4.52 13.46 -7.13
N ALA A 97 -4.10 13.67 -8.39
CA ALA A 97 -4.40 12.78 -9.49
C ALA A 97 -3.87 11.35 -9.25
N ILE A 98 -2.61 11.24 -8.80
CA ILE A 98 -2.00 9.95 -8.44
C ILE A 98 -2.79 9.27 -7.33
N ILE A 99 -3.13 9.99 -6.25
CA ILE A 99 -3.86 9.41 -5.11
C ILE A 99 -5.26 8.98 -5.53
N CYS A 100 -6.01 9.82 -6.24
CA CYS A 100 -7.35 9.50 -6.73
C CYS A 100 -7.34 8.27 -7.63
N TYR A 101 -6.40 8.21 -8.59
CA TYR A 101 -6.25 7.06 -9.49
C TYR A 101 -5.90 5.77 -8.73
N ILE A 102 -4.89 5.81 -7.86
CA ILE A 102 -4.49 4.65 -7.05
C ILE A 102 -5.66 4.18 -6.20
N PHE A 103 -6.43 5.10 -5.60
CA PHE A 103 -7.57 4.74 -4.77
C PHE A 103 -8.70 4.09 -5.57
N VAL A 104 -9.02 4.63 -6.77
CA VAL A 104 -10.00 4.04 -7.69
C VAL A 104 -9.58 2.64 -8.12
N VAL A 105 -8.35 2.47 -8.62
CA VAL A 105 -7.86 1.15 -9.07
C VAL A 105 -7.75 0.16 -7.92
N SER A 106 -7.32 0.60 -6.73
CA SER A 106 -7.21 -0.27 -5.55
C SER A 106 -8.57 -0.77 -5.10
N LEU A 107 -9.58 0.11 -5.06
CA LEU A 107 -10.94 -0.28 -4.73
C LEU A 107 -11.55 -1.17 -5.82
N GLY A 108 -11.31 -0.84 -7.09
CA GLY A 108 -11.72 -1.66 -8.23
C GLY A 108 -11.15 -3.07 -8.17
N LYS A 109 -9.84 -3.21 -7.87
CA LYS A 109 -9.17 -4.51 -7.65
C LYS A 109 -9.74 -5.28 -6.47
N LEU A 110 -10.13 -4.59 -5.39
CA LEU A 110 -10.76 -5.21 -4.22
C LEU A 110 -12.06 -5.93 -4.61
N PHE A 111 -12.95 -5.24 -5.33
CA PHE A 111 -14.22 -5.82 -5.79
C PHE A 111 -14.03 -6.83 -6.93
N ALA A 112 -13.08 -6.58 -7.85
CA ALA A 112 -12.71 -7.50 -8.92
C ALA A 112 -12.28 -8.86 -8.36
N LYS A 113 -11.40 -8.86 -7.35
CA LYS A 113 -10.99 -10.08 -6.65
C LYS A 113 -12.15 -10.77 -5.94
N LYS A 114 -13.07 -10.00 -5.35
CA LYS A 114 -14.22 -10.54 -4.60
C LYS A 114 -15.25 -11.21 -5.51
N HIS A 115 -15.49 -10.66 -6.70
CA HIS A 115 -16.51 -11.14 -7.64
C HIS A 115 -15.93 -11.91 -8.85
N GLY A 116 -14.61 -12.07 -8.93
CA GLY A 116 -13.96 -12.87 -9.96
C GLY A 116 -13.93 -12.25 -11.36
N TYR A 117 -14.05 -10.93 -11.47
CA TYR A 117 -13.89 -10.21 -12.75
C TYR A 117 -12.50 -9.57 -12.86
N LYS A 118 -12.12 -9.15 -14.07
CA LYS A 118 -10.87 -8.42 -14.34
C LYS A 118 -11.15 -6.94 -14.47
N ILE A 119 -10.22 -6.12 -13.99
CA ILE A 119 -10.22 -4.67 -14.16
C ILE A 119 -9.06 -4.29 -15.07
N ASP A 120 -9.29 -3.33 -15.97
CA ASP A 120 -8.25 -2.72 -16.80
C ASP A 120 -7.84 -1.37 -16.19
N PRO A 121 -6.64 -1.26 -15.58
CA PRO A 121 -6.17 -0.02 -14.97
C PRO A 121 -6.08 1.14 -15.98
N THR A 122 -5.75 0.85 -17.24
CA THR A 122 -5.63 1.87 -18.29
C THR A 122 -7.00 2.47 -18.61
N GLN A 123 -8.02 1.62 -18.71
CA GLN A 123 -9.40 2.07 -18.94
C GLN A 123 -9.92 2.92 -17.78
N GLU A 124 -9.61 2.54 -16.53
CA GLU A 124 -9.98 3.34 -15.34
C GLU A 124 -9.28 4.71 -15.33
N LEU A 125 -8.01 4.77 -15.77
CA LEU A 125 -7.28 6.04 -15.89
C LEU A 125 -7.96 6.99 -16.88
N PHE A 126 -8.33 6.48 -18.06
CA PHE A 126 -9.04 7.28 -19.07
C PHE A 126 -10.43 7.70 -18.57
N ALA A 127 -11.19 6.79 -17.95
CA ALA A 127 -12.52 7.09 -17.42
C ALA A 127 -12.46 8.19 -16.34
N LEU A 128 -11.52 8.08 -15.40
CA LEU A 128 -11.29 9.09 -14.36
C LEU A 128 -10.85 10.43 -14.98
N GLY A 129 -9.92 10.40 -15.95
CA GLY A 129 -9.46 11.60 -16.64
C GLY A 129 -10.58 12.35 -17.36
N PHE A 130 -11.42 11.65 -18.12
CA PHE A 130 -12.58 12.26 -18.77
C PHE A 130 -13.57 12.81 -17.74
N MET A 131 -13.87 12.06 -16.68
CA MET A 131 -14.76 12.51 -15.62
C MET A 131 -14.26 13.82 -14.98
N GLU A 132 -12.98 13.92 -14.66
CA GLU A 132 -12.38 15.12 -14.05
C GLU A 132 -12.34 16.32 -15.01
N ILE A 133 -12.11 16.09 -16.30
CA ILE A 133 -12.18 17.16 -17.31
C ILE A 133 -13.59 17.73 -17.36
N PHE A 134 -14.62 16.88 -17.46
CA PHE A 134 -16.01 17.35 -17.51
C PHE A 134 -16.47 17.98 -16.19
N SER A 135 -16.04 17.45 -15.05
CA SER A 135 -16.39 17.98 -13.75
C SER A 135 -15.71 19.33 -13.48
N SER A 136 -14.54 19.61 -14.06
CA SER A 136 -13.82 20.88 -13.87
C SER A 136 -14.58 22.13 -14.33
N PHE A 137 -15.56 21.97 -15.21
CA PHE A 137 -16.45 23.06 -15.64
C PHE A 137 -17.53 23.39 -14.60
N LEU A 138 -17.67 22.59 -13.55
CA LEU A 138 -18.60 22.78 -12.45
C LEU A 138 -17.79 23.05 -11.16
N PRO A 139 -18.36 23.77 -10.18
CA PRO A 139 -17.67 24.05 -8.91
C PRO A 139 -17.64 22.81 -8.01
N VAL A 140 -16.84 21.82 -8.39
CA VAL A 140 -16.67 20.55 -7.66
C VAL A 140 -15.20 20.28 -7.39
N TYR A 141 -14.94 19.58 -6.28
CA TYR A 141 -13.60 19.10 -5.96
C TYR A 141 -13.29 17.83 -6.76
N PRO A 142 -12.00 17.51 -6.98
CA PRO A 142 -11.60 16.26 -7.61
C PRO A 142 -12.25 15.06 -6.93
N ALA A 143 -12.90 14.21 -7.71
CA ALA A 143 -13.63 13.07 -7.22
C ALA A 143 -12.71 11.84 -7.10
N GLY A 144 -13.09 10.95 -6.20
CA GLY A 144 -12.41 9.68 -6.01
C GLY A 144 -13.41 8.57 -5.73
N ALA A 145 -12.89 7.35 -5.59
CA ALA A 145 -13.70 6.22 -5.16
C ALA A 145 -14.15 6.37 -3.70
N ALA A 146 -15.27 5.76 -3.34
CA ALA A 146 -15.77 5.78 -1.96
C ALA A 146 -16.06 4.35 -1.48
N LEU A 147 -15.20 3.83 -0.60
CA LEU A 147 -15.33 2.48 -0.06
C LEU A 147 -16.68 2.26 0.64
N SER A 148 -17.11 3.20 1.49
CA SER A 148 -18.37 3.09 2.24
C SER A 148 -19.58 2.97 1.30
N ARG A 149 -19.73 3.90 0.34
CA ARG A 149 -20.81 3.88 -0.65
C ARG A 149 -20.78 2.62 -1.50
N SER A 150 -19.61 2.24 -2.02
CA SER A 150 -19.46 1.06 -2.89
C SER A 150 -19.79 -0.23 -2.14
N SER A 151 -19.39 -0.34 -0.86
CA SER A 151 -19.69 -1.51 -0.03
C SER A 151 -21.19 -1.66 0.26
N VAL A 152 -21.90 -0.54 0.46
CA VAL A 152 -23.37 -0.56 0.64
C VAL A 152 -24.06 -0.96 -0.66
N CYS A 153 -23.62 -0.45 -1.81
CA CYS A 153 -24.17 -0.81 -3.12
C CYS A 153 -23.96 -2.31 -3.42
N GLU A 154 -22.75 -2.81 -3.15
CA GLU A 154 -22.40 -4.22 -3.29
C GLU A 154 -23.24 -5.09 -2.34
N ALA A 155 -23.37 -4.70 -1.07
CA ALA A 155 -24.18 -5.41 -0.08
C ALA A 155 -25.68 -5.42 -0.44
N SER A 156 -26.15 -4.40 -1.16
CA SER A 156 -27.52 -4.29 -1.65
C SER A 156 -27.77 -5.12 -2.93
N GLY A 157 -26.75 -5.80 -3.45
CA GLY A 157 -26.88 -6.70 -4.59
C GLY A 157 -26.85 -5.99 -5.96
N VAL A 158 -26.33 -4.76 -6.03
CA VAL A 158 -26.16 -4.04 -7.31
C VAL A 158 -25.14 -4.78 -8.19
N LYS A 159 -25.52 -5.07 -9.43
CA LYS A 159 -24.68 -5.79 -10.41
C LYS A 159 -24.24 -4.94 -11.60
N THR A 160 -24.87 -3.80 -11.83
CA THR A 160 -24.67 -2.97 -13.02
C THR A 160 -24.46 -1.51 -12.66
N GLN A 161 -23.66 -0.79 -13.44
CA GLN A 161 -23.43 0.66 -13.28
C GLN A 161 -24.68 1.51 -13.51
N PHE A 162 -25.75 0.94 -14.06
CA PHE A 162 -27.03 1.61 -14.26
C PHE A 162 -27.63 2.17 -12.96
N TYR A 163 -27.31 1.57 -11.80
CA TYR A 163 -27.67 2.10 -10.47
C TYR A 163 -27.20 3.54 -10.26
N THR A 164 -26.05 3.93 -10.81
CA THR A 164 -25.48 5.27 -10.66
C THR A 164 -26.44 6.35 -11.20
N ILE A 165 -27.16 6.07 -12.29
CA ILE A 165 -28.15 7.00 -12.85
C ILE A 165 -29.26 7.27 -11.84
N PHE A 166 -29.83 6.21 -11.24
CA PHE A 166 -30.88 6.37 -10.22
C PHE A 166 -30.38 7.14 -9.00
N THR A 167 -29.17 6.84 -8.51
CA THR A 167 -28.62 7.57 -7.37
C THR A 167 -28.32 9.02 -7.66
N SER A 168 -27.85 9.33 -8.87
CA SER A 168 -27.55 10.71 -9.27
C SER A 168 -28.83 11.53 -9.41
N ILE A 169 -29.89 10.95 -9.99
CA ILE A 169 -31.21 11.60 -10.07
C ILE A 169 -31.78 11.82 -8.66
N LEU A 170 -31.71 10.81 -7.79
CA LEU A 170 -32.17 10.94 -6.41
C LEU A 170 -31.40 12.03 -5.66
N LEU A 171 -30.07 12.07 -5.81
CA LEU A 171 -29.22 13.09 -5.20
C LEU A 171 -29.59 14.50 -5.72
N LEU A 172 -29.84 14.63 -7.02
CA LEU A 172 -30.28 15.88 -7.62
C LEU A 172 -31.62 16.35 -7.02
N ILE A 173 -32.60 15.46 -6.89
CA ILE A 173 -33.90 15.77 -6.25
C ILE A 173 -33.70 16.20 -4.80
N VAL A 174 -32.84 15.51 -4.05
CA VAL A 174 -32.55 15.85 -2.65
C VAL A 174 -31.95 17.24 -2.54
N ILE A 175 -30.98 17.59 -3.39
CA ILE A 175 -30.34 18.91 -3.36
C ILE A 175 -31.33 20.02 -3.74
N LEU A 176 -32.12 19.81 -4.80
CA LEU A 176 -33.03 20.84 -5.31
C LEU A 176 -34.25 21.08 -4.40
N TRP A 177 -34.81 20.02 -3.79
CA TRP A 177 -36.09 20.12 -3.07
C TRP A 177 -35.95 19.91 -1.56
N LEU A 178 -35.06 19.02 -1.13
CA LEU A 178 -34.87 18.69 0.29
C LEU A 178 -33.72 19.48 0.93
N GLY A 179 -32.91 20.20 0.16
CA GLY A 179 -31.83 21.09 0.65
C GLY A 179 -32.24 21.96 1.84
N PRO A 180 -33.33 22.76 1.75
CA PRO A 180 -33.76 23.60 2.87
C PRO A 180 -34.16 22.82 4.14
N LEU A 181 -34.53 21.54 4.04
CA LEU A 181 -34.83 20.71 5.21
C LEU A 181 -33.56 20.28 5.97
N LEU A 182 -32.39 20.35 5.34
CA LEU A 182 -31.10 19.96 5.92
C LEU A 182 -30.38 21.12 6.61
N GLU A 183 -30.77 22.37 6.39
CA GLU A 183 -30.16 23.57 7.00
C GLU A 183 -30.05 23.53 8.54
N PRO A 184 -31.08 23.09 9.30
CA PRO A 184 -30.99 23.03 10.76
C PRO A 184 -30.10 21.89 11.27
N LEU A 185 -29.51 21.06 10.42
CA LEU A 185 -28.71 19.91 10.87
C LEU A 185 -27.47 20.38 11.67
N PRO A 186 -27.26 19.87 12.91
CA PRO A 186 -26.06 20.17 13.67
C PRO A 186 -24.79 19.59 13.03
N MET A 187 -23.75 20.41 12.91
CA MET A 187 -22.45 19.99 12.34
C MET A 187 -21.79 18.86 13.12
N CYS A 188 -22.07 18.75 14.43
CA CYS A 188 -21.55 17.66 15.26
C CYS A 188 -22.06 16.28 14.83
N ILE A 189 -23.28 16.18 14.30
CA ILE A 189 -23.85 14.91 13.78
C ILE A 189 -23.11 14.49 12.51
N LEU A 190 -22.81 15.44 11.61
CA LEU A 190 -22.00 15.18 10.42
C LEU A 190 -20.61 14.66 10.80
N SER A 191 -19.96 15.27 11.79
CA SER A 191 -18.67 14.80 12.32
C SER A 191 -18.75 13.36 12.86
N CYS A 192 -19.83 12.99 13.53
CA CYS A 192 -20.03 11.61 14.01
C CYS A 192 -20.10 10.60 12.85
N ILE A 193 -20.81 10.96 11.78
CA ILE A 193 -20.93 10.13 10.57
C ILE A 193 -19.55 9.94 9.92
N VAL A 194 -18.75 11.00 9.84
CA VAL A 194 -17.37 10.94 9.30
C VAL A 194 -16.50 10.01 10.15
N ILE A 195 -16.47 10.18 11.48
CA ILE A 195 -15.66 9.35 12.39
C ILE A 195 -15.99 7.86 12.23
N ILE A 196 -17.29 7.52 12.19
CA ILE A 196 -17.72 6.13 12.07
C ILE A 196 -17.44 5.56 10.68
N SER A 197 -17.51 6.38 9.63
CA SER A 197 -17.14 5.97 8.27
C SER A 197 -15.64 5.67 8.16
N LEU A 198 -14.80 6.36 8.93
CA LEU A 198 -13.34 6.14 8.95
C LEU A 198 -12.91 4.97 9.84
N LYS A 199 -13.80 4.42 10.66
CA LYS A 199 -13.50 3.29 11.58
C LYS A 199 -12.80 2.12 10.87
N SER A 200 -13.26 1.73 9.69
CA SER A 200 -12.68 0.61 8.95
C SER A 200 -11.23 0.86 8.52
N LEU A 201 -10.87 2.13 8.24
CA LEU A 201 -9.51 2.52 7.92
C LEU A 201 -8.62 2.50 9.15
N PHE A 202 -9.08 3.03 10.30
CA PHE A 202 -8.34 2.96 11.56
C PHE A 202 -8.07 1.52 12.03
N LEU A 203 -9.00 0.59 11.75
CA LEU A 203 -8.81 -0.82 12.09
C LEU A 203 -7.68 -1.50 11.31
N GLN A 204 -7.20 -0.92 10.20
CA GLN A 204 -6.06 -1.46 9.44
C GLN A 204 -4.77 -1.46 10.26
N VAL A 205 -4.64 -0.59 11.27
CA VAL A 205 -3.51 -0.57 12.20
C VAL A 205 -3.34 -1.91 12.93
N LYS A 206 -4.43 -2.69 13.10
CA LYS A 206 -4.36 -4.03 13.70
C LYS A 206 -3.58 -5.05 12.85
N GLN A 207 -3.25 -4.73 11.59
CA GLN A 207 -2.47 -5.59 10.70
C GLN A 207 -0.95 -5.47 10.93
N LEU A 208 -0.47 -4.42 11.63
CA LEU A 208 0.95 -4.17 11.88
C LEU A 208 1.69 -5.34 12.56
N PRO A 209 1.16 -5.99 13.61
CA PRO A 209 1.84 -7.11 14.26
C PRO A 209 2.05 -8.29 13.32
N ARG A 210 1.12 -8.50 12.38
CA ARG A 210 1.26 -9.52 11.33
C ARG A 210 2.33 -9.11 10.33
N LEU A 211 2.33 -7.84 9.91
CA LEU A 211 3.31 -7.32 8.96
C LEU A 211 4.74 -7.46 9.49
N TRP A 212 4.96 -7.16 10.77
CA TRP A 212 6.27 -7.35 11.43
C TRP A 212 6.77 -8.80 11.37
N LYS A 213 5.87 -9.78 11.50
CA LYS A 213 6.22 -11.21 11.42
C LYS A 213 6.53 -11.67 9.99
N VAL A 214 5.97 -11.01 8.98
CA VAL A 214 6.13 -11.37 7.56
C VAL A 214 7.35 -10.68 6.95
N SER A 215 7.40 -9.35 7.02
CA SER A 215 8.46 -8.53 6.42
C SER A 215 8.73 -7.31 7.29
N LYS A 216 9.94 -7.26 7.87
CA LYS A 216 10.41 -6.11 8.65
C LYS A 216 10.53 -4.85 7.78
N PHE A 217 10.88 -5.01 6.50
CA PHE A 217 10.98 -3.91 5.54
C PHE A 217 9.62 -3.28 5.28
N ASP A 218 8.59 -4.09 5.00
CA ASP A 218 7.24 -3.57 4.73
C ASP A 218 6.65 -2.86 5.96
N PHE A 219 6.93 -3.39 7.16
CA PHE A 219 6.57 -2.72 8.40
C PHE A 219 7.26 -1.36 8.56
N ALA A 220 8.57 -1.28 8.29
CA ALA A 220 9.32 -0.04 8.37
C ALA A 220 8.77 1.01 7.39
N VAL A 221 8.51 0.60 6.13
CA VAL A 221 7.87 1.46 5.12
C VAL A 221 6.54 1.99 5.65
N TRP A 222 5.67 1.12 6.17
CA TRP A 222 4.36 1.52 6.69
C TRP A 222 4.48 2.57 7.80
N VAL A 223 5.35 2.33 8.79
CA VAL A 223 5.51 3.24 9.94
C VAL A 223 6.11 4.58 9.51
N ILE A 224 7.17 4.57 8.70
CA ILE A 224 7.83 5.78 8.22
C ILE A 224 6.85 6.65 7.43
N VAL A 225 6.09 6.05 6.52
CA VAL A 225 5.11 6.79 5.69
C VAL A 225 3.96 7.32 6.52
N CYS A 226 3.44 6.53 7.46
CA CYS A 226 2.37 6.96 8.35
C CYS A 226 2.79 8.16 9.21
N VAL A 227 3.94 8.06 9.89
CA VAL A 227 4.47 9.13 10.74
C VAL A 227 4.80 10.37 9.90
N SER A 228 5.44 10.19 8.75
CA SER A 228 5.77 11.28 7.83
C SER A 228 4.51 12.05 7.38
N THR A 229 3.45 11.33 6.99
CA THR A 229 2.20 11.94 6.53
C THR A 229 1.48 12.69 7.65
N ILE A 230 1.49 12.17 8.88
CA ILE A 230 0.88 12.82 10.05
C ILE A 230 1.65 14.09 10.46
N CYS A 231 2.99 14.06 10.41
CA CYS A 231 3.82 15.17 10.85
C CYS A 231 3.98 16.28 9.79
N THR A 232 3.70 16.00 8.51
CA THR A 232 3.90 16.95 7.41
C THR A 232 2.59 17.22 6.66
N THR A 233 2.53 16.95 5.37
CA THR A 233 1.36 17.08 4.51
C THR A 233 1.17 15.80 3.70
N VAL A 234 -0.03 15.58 3.16
CA VAL A 234 -0.32 14.42 2.32
C VAL A 234 0.58 14.41 1.08
N THR A 235 0.81 15.56 0.46
CA THR A 235 1.70 15.74 -0.70
C THR A 235 3.14 15.29 -0.40
N LEU A 236 3.72 15.79 0.71
CA LEU A 236 5.08 15.42 1.11
C LEU A 236 5.19 13.97 1.58
N GLY A 237 4.18 13.48 2.31
CA GLY A 237 4.10 12.09 2.75
C GLY A 237 4.10 11.10 1.57
N LEU A 238 3.41 11.43 0.47
CA LEU A 238 3.41 10.63 -0.75
C LEU A 238 4.80 10.60 -1.40
N LEU A 239 5.48 11.76 -1.50
CA LEU A 239 6.83 11.85 -2.06
C LEU A 239 7.83 11.03 -1.22
N ILE A 240 7.75 11.14 0.11
CA ILE A 240 8.58 10.36 1.03
C ILE A 240 8.27 8.86 0.88
N SER A 241 6.99 8.49 0.74
CA SER A 241 6.60 7.10 0.47
C SER A 241 7.23 6.54 -0.79
N PHE A 242 7.22 7.31 -1.88
CA PHE A 242 7.82 6.86 -3.13
C PHE A 242 9.33 6.61 -2.99
N ILE A 243 10.04 7.56 -2.37
CA ILE A 243 11.50 7.45 -2.16
C ILE A 243 11.82 6.26 -1.24
N VAL A 244 11.11 6.10 -0.13
CA VAL A 244 11.35 5.03 0.85
C VAL A 244 11.06 3.65 0.24
N VAL A 245 9.99 3.52 -0.55
CA VAL A 245 9.68 2.26 -1.26
C VAL A 245 10.76 1.94 -2.29
N LEU A 246 11.15 2.91 -3.12
CA LEU A 246 12.21 2.72 -4.11
C LEU A 246 13.52 2.31 -3.46
N LEU A 247 13.94 3.03 -2.40
CA LEU A 247 15.15 2.73 -1.65
C LEU A 247 15.09 1.33 -1.03
N THR A 248 13.94 0.94 -0.47
CA THR A 248 13.76 -0.40 0.11
C THR A 248 13.91 -1.49 -0.96
N VAL A 249 13.37 -1.31 -2.16
CA VAL A 249 13.53 -2.25 -3.28
C VAL A 249 15.00 -2.35 -3.71
N VAL A 250 15.69 -1.21 -3.84
CA VAL A 250 17.12 -1.18 -4.21
C VAL A 250 17.97 -1.88 -3.15
N LEU A 251 17.75 -1.60 -1.87
CA LEU A 251 18.50 -2.23 -0.77
C LEU A 251 18.26 -3.74 -0.71
N GLN A 252 17.03 -4.20 -0.99
CA GLN A 252 16.74 -5.64 -1.06
C GLN A 252 17.46 -6.30 -2.25
N GLN A 253 17.55 -5.62 -3.40
CA GLN A 253 18.27 -6.13 -4.58
C GLN A 253 19.79 -6.13 -4.40
N GLN A 254 20.34 -5.21 -3.58
CA GLN A 254 21.77 -5.14 -3.29
C GLN A 254 22.29 -6.29 -2.42
N TRP A 255 21.42 -6.99 -1.67
CA TRP A 255 21.80 -8.09 -0.78
C TRP A 255 21.20 -9.43 -1.20
N PRO A 256 21.54 -9.94 -2.40
CA PRO A 256 21.19 -11.30 -2.79
C PRO A 256 21.89 -12.31 -1.89
N LYS A 257 21.26 -13.47 -1.72
CA LYS A 257 21.82 -14.55 -0.90
C LYS A 257 22.75 -15.42 -1.74
N PHE A 258 23.90 -15.74 -1.17
CA PHE A 258 24.73 -16.84 -1.63
C PHE A 258 24.40 -18.09 -0.83
N VAL A 259 24.10 -19.17 -1.54
CA VAL A 259 23.75 -20.46 -0.94
C VAL A 259 24.76 -21.49 -1.42
N THR A 260 25.38 -22.19 -0.47
CA THR A 260 26.25 -23.34 -0.72
C THR A 260 25.40 -24.61 -0.75
N TYR A 261 25.62 -25.44 -1.77
CA TYR A 261 24.89 -26.69 -1.95
C TYR A 261 25.79 -27.89 -1.66
N GLY A 262 25.21 -28.89 -0.98
CA GLY A 262 25.76 -30.23 -0.79
C GLY A 262 24.88 -31.27 -1.48
N THR A 263 25.29 -32.52 -1.43
CA THR A 263 24.60 -33.64 -2.06
C THR A 263 24.24 -34.72 -1.04
N ASP A 264 23.24 -35.53 -1.36
CA ASP A 264 22.87 -36.72 -0.60
C ASP A 264 23.82 -37.89 -0.90
N GLU A 265 23.77 -38.94 -0.08
CA GLU A 265 24.66 -40.12 -0.22
C GLU A 265 24.50 -40.83 -1.59
N ASN A 266 23.32 -40.69 -2.22
CA ASN A 266 22.98 -41.31 -3.50
C ASN A 266 23.26 -40.40 -4.72
N PHE A 267 23.70 -39.16 -4.50
CA PHE A 267 23.98 -38.17 -5.55
C PHE A 267 22.79 -37.86 -6.48
N GLU A 268 21.56 -37.95 -5.98
CA GLU A 268 20.34 -37.73 -6.79
C GLU A 268 19.92 -36.25 -6.79
N ALA A 269 20.24 -35.50 -5.72
CA ALA A 269 19.82 -34.12 -5.58
C ALA A 269 20.82 -33.23 -4.83
N PHE A 270 20.75 -31.93 -5.12
CA PHE A 270 21.53 -30.90 -4.45
C PHE A 270 20.66 -30.11 -3.48
N TYR A 271 21.11 -29.98 -2.24
CA TYR A 271 20.40 -29.27 -1.18
C TYR A 271 21.27 -28.22 -0.48
N PRO A 272 20.69 -27.11 0.04
CA PRO A 272 21.45 -26.12 0.79
C PRO A 272 22.05 -26.68 2.09
N PHE A 273 23.35 -26.48 2.31
CA PHE A 273 24.06 -26.95 3.52
C PHE A 273 23.44 -26.44 4.83
N LYS A 274 22.97 -25.20 4.84
CA LYS A 274 22.37 -24.58 6.04
C LYS A 274 21.01 -25.17 6.43
N SER A 275 20.38 -25.95 5.55
CA SER A 275 19.02 -26.46 5.76
C SER A 275 18.98 -27.93 6.19
N TYR A 276 20.07 -28.69 5.98
CA TYR A 276 20.11 -30.13 6.26
C TYR A 276 21.46 -30.54 6.86
N GLU A 277 21.43 -31.28 7.97
CA GLU A 277 22.65 -31.68 8.73
C GLU A 277 23.38 -32.89 8.14
N LYS A 278 22.74 -33.69 7.29
CA LYS A 278 23.31 -34.93 6.70
C LYS A 278 23.64 -34.80 5.21
N LEU A 279 24.33 -33.73 4.83
CA LEU A 279 24.78 -33.53 3.45
C LEU A 279 26.27 -33.78 3.33
N MET A 280 26.67 -34.45 2.25
CA MET A 280 28.07 -34.63 1.89
C MET A 280 28.52 -33.51 0.94
N GLU A 281 29.82 -33.20 0.95
CA GLU A 281 30.41 -32.36 -0.09
C GLU A 281 30.35 -33.08 -1.45
N ILE A 282 30.30 -32.30 -2.53
CA ILE A 282 30.18 -32.84 -3.87
C ILE A 282 31.47 -33.60 -4.24
N PRO A 283 31.37 -34.76 -4.91
CA PRO A 283 32.53 -35.56 -5.30
C PRO A 283 33.58 -34.77 -6.08
N HIS A 284 34.83 -35.26 -6.02
CA HIS A 284 35.99 -34.66 -6.70
C HIS A 284 36.40 -33.26 -6.20
N GLY A 285 35.96 -32.86 -5.00
CA GLY A 285 36.29 -31.57 -4.41
C GLY A 285 35.66 -30.39 -5.16
N ALA A 286 34.54 -30.64 -5.86
CA ALA A 286 33.79 -29.58 -6.51
C ALA A 286 32.92 -28.84 -5.50
N LYS A 287 32.74 -27.52 -5.65
CA LYS A 287 31.79 -26.75 -4.83
C LYS A 287 30.73 -26.10 -5.71
N LEU A 288 29.47 -26.25 -5.29
CA LEU A 288 28.31 -25.67 -5.95
C LEU A 288 27.81 -24.47 -5.15
N PHE A 289 27.93 -23.30 -5.76
CA PHE A 289 27.40 -22.06 -5.23
C PHE A 289 26.20 -21.63 -6.07
N LYS A 290 25.11 -21.20 -5.42
CA LYS A 290 24.00 -20.55 -6.11
C LYS A 290 23.93 -19.10 -5.68
N PHE A 291 23.83 -18.22 -6.68
CA PHE A 291 23.56 -16.81 -6.46
C PHE A 291 22.08 -16.53 -6.66
N GLU A 292 21.38 -16.21 -5.59
CA GLU A 292 19.93 -15.98 -5.61
C GLU A 292 19.59 -14.51 -5.86
N GLY A 293 19.78 -14.06 -7.10
CA GLY A 293 19.37 -12.73 -7.53
C GLY A 293 19.93 -12.31 -8.88
N PRO A 294 19.46 -11.16 -9.41
CA PRO A 294 20.08 -10.56 -10.58
C PRO A 294 21.48 -10.04 -10.25
N LEU A 295 22.39 -10.04 -11.22
CA LEU A 295 23.75 -9.53 -11.06
C LEU A 295 23.89 -8.19 -11.78
N HIS A 296 24.10 -7.12 -11.03
CA HIS A 296 24.14 -5.76 -11.55
C HIS A 296 25.18 -4.89 -10.85
N PHE A 297 25.43 -3.69 -11.35
CA PHE A 297 26.43 -2.76 -10.83
C PHE A 297 26.37 -2.57 -9.31
N ALA A 298 25.16 -2.57 -8.73
CA ALA A 298 24.99 -2.32 -7.31
C ALA A 298 25.32 -3.51 -6.39
N ASN A 299 25.47 -4.74 -6.91
CA ASN A 299 25.81 -5.93 -6.12
C ASN A 299 27.02 -6.71 -6.66
N SER A 300 27.61 -6.28 -7.78
CA SER A 300 28.74 -6.94 -8.44
C SER A 300 29.99 -7.05 -7.56
N VAL A 301 30.36 -5.97 -6.86
CA VAL A 301 31.51 -5.98 -5.92
C VAL A 301 31.27 -6.97 -4.79
N LYS A 302 30.07 -6.91 -4.19
CA LYS A 302 29.69 -7.83 -3.10
C LYS A 302 29.65 -9.28 -3.58
N PHE A 303 29.27 -9.51 -4.83
CA PHE A 303 29.29 -10.84 -5.46
C PHE A 303 30.72 -11.40 -5.47
N VAL A 304 31.69 -10.65 -6.00
CA VAL A 304 33.09 -11.08 -6.07
C VAL A 304 33.66 -11.30 -4.67
N ASP A 305 33.47 -10.35 -3.74
CA ASP A 305 33.97 -10.45 -2.36
C ASP A 305 33.39 -11.66 -1.63
N THR A 306 32.08 -11.91 -1.75
CA THR A 306 31.43 -13.04 -1.07
C THR A 306 31.88 -14.36 -1.68
N LEU A 307 32.03 -14.43 -3.00
CA LEU A 307 32.53 -15.63 -3.68
C LEU A 307 33.97 -15.96 -3.24
N LEU A 308 34.85 -14.94 -3.20
CA LEU A 308 36.22 -15.06 -2.69
C LEU A 308 36.25 -15.54 -1.24
N HIS A 309 35.44 -14.94 -0.37
CA HIS A 309 35.36 -15.34 1.03
C HIS A 309 34.94 -16.80 1.19
N LEU A 310 33.88 -17.22 0.50
CA LEU A 310 33.36 -18.59 0.58
C LEU A 310 34.37 -19.64 0.08
N ILE A 311 35.17 -19.30 -0.93
CA ILE A 311 36.23 -20.16 -1.44
C ILE A 311 37.40 -20.22 -0.45
N SER A 312 37.77 -19.08 0.15
CA SER A 312 38.86 -19.03 1.14
C SER A 312 38.55 -19.79 2.44
N GLU A 313 37.33 -19.68 2.98
CA GLU A 313 36.91 -20.42 4.19
C GLU A 313 36.99 -21.94 3.98
N SER A 314 36.76 -22.41 2.76
CA SER A 314 36.84 -23.82 2.45
C SER A 314 38.26 -24.39 2.34
N ASP A 315 39.29 -23.56 2.20
CA ASP A 315 40.68 -24.00 2.14
C ASP A 315 41.34 -24.08 3.54
N THR A 316 40.68 -23.57 4.58
CA THR A 316 41.23 -23.46 5.95
C THR A 316 41.42 -24.80 6.69
N GLU A 317 40.93 -25.93 6.19
CA GLU A 317 41.21 -27.25 6.79
C GLU A 317 42.64 -27.78 6.51
N LEU A 318 43.47 -27.08 5.73
CA LEU A 318 44.81 -27.56 5.33
C LEU A 318 45.99 -26.60 5.59
N VAL A 319 45.81 -25.54 6.38
CA VAL A 319 46.91 -24.58 6.65
C VAL A 319 47.56 -24.87 8.01
N GLU A 320 48.55 -25.76 8.04
CA GLU A 320 49.57 -25.74 9.10
C GLU A 320 50.37 -24.43 8.99
N VAL A 321 50.16 -23.53 9.95
CA VAL A 321 50.87 -22.26 10.06
C VAL A 321 52.35 -22.54 10.36
N LYS A 322 53.25 -22.23 9.43
CA LYS A 322 54.67 -22.11 9.75
C LYS A 322 54.92 -20.78 10.46
N ALA A 323 55.75 -20.85 11.49
CA ALA A 323 56.14 -19.75 12.34
C ALA A 323 57.11 -18.82 11.59
N ASP A 324 56.59 -17.91 10.77
CA ASP A 324 57.24 -16.66 10.37
C ASP A 324 56.14 -15.77 9.75
N GLY A 325 55.76 -14.69 10.43
CA GLY A 325 54.54 -13.91 10.21
C GLY A 325 54.49 -13.04 8.95
N GLU A 326 54.82 -13.59 7.78
CA GLU A 326 54.54 -12.96 6.48
C GLU A 326 53.30 -13.61 5.82
N ILE A 327 52.32 -12.77 5.47
CA ILE A 327 51.13 -13.19 4.70
C ILE A 327 51.55 -13.23 3.24
N ASP A 328 51.76 -14.44 2.72
CA ASP A 328 52.05 -14.67 1.31
C ASP A 328 50.81 -14.35 0.45
N LYS A 329 51.01 -13.62 -0.65
CA LYS A 329 49.95 -13.25 -1.61
C LYS A 329 49.67 -14.35 -2.64
N ASP A 330 50.46 -15.41 -2.65
CA ASP A 330 50.28 -16.59 -3.50
C ASP A 330 49.44 -17.66 -2.78
N VAL A 331 48.17 -17.36 -2.52
CA VAL A 331 47.19 -18.39 -2.15
C VAL A 331 46.89 -19.21 -3.40
N SER A 332 47.69 -20.24 -3.63
CA SER A 332 47.44 -21.26 -4.64
C SER A 332 46.29 -22.17 -4.17
N VAL A 333 45.06 -21.68 -4.37
CA VAL A 333 43.80 -22.38 -4.10
C VAL A 333 43.83 -23.76 -4.78
N LYS A 334 43.72 -24.83 -3.98
CA LYS A 334 43.80 -26.23 -4.44
C LYS A 334 42.45 -26.78 -4.94
N GLN A 335 41.45 -25.93 -5.14
CA GLN A 335 40.14 -26.32 -5.68
C GLN A 335 40.17 -26.40 -7.20
N LYS A 336 39.88 -27.58 -7.74
CA LYS A 336 39.97 -27.82 -9.18
C LYS A 336 38.70 -27.46 -9.95
N ASN A 337 37.52 -27.47 -9.31
CA ASN A 337 36.23 -27.27 -10.00
C ASN A 337 35.24 -26.47 -9.13
N ILE A 338 34.88 -25.26 -9.60
CA ILE A 338 33.81 -24.45 -8.99
C ILE A 338 32.62 -24.44 -9.95
N ILE A 339 31.44 -24.76 -9.44
CA ILE A 339 30.18 -24.71 -10.18
C ILE A 339 29.36 -23.56 -9.61
N LEU A 340 29.05 -22.58 -10.46
CA LEU A 340 28.16 -21.48 -10.11
C LEU A 340 26.81 -21.70 -10.78
N ASP A 341 25.79 -21.99 -9.97
CA ASP A 341 24.40 -22.04 -10.40
C ASP A 341 23.86 -20.62 -10.59
N CYS A 342 23.75 -20.22 -11.85
CA CYS A 342 23.19 -18.94 -12.28
C CYS A 342 21.69 -19.03 -12.64
N SER A 343 20.99 -20.13 -12.35
CA SER A 343 19.57 -20.32 -12.70
C SER A 343 18.63 -19.26 -12.13
N ALA A 344 19.01 -18.63 -11.01
CA ALA A 344 18.26 -17.55 -10.37
C ALA A 344 18.65 -16.13 -10.88
N MET A 345 19.64 -16.01 -11.77
CA MET A 345 20.03 -14.74 -12.37
C MET A 345 19.05 -14.36 -13.48
N VAL A 346 18.03 -13.59 -13.11
CA VAL A 346 16.99 -13.13 -14.06
C VAL A 346 17.54 -12.13 -15.08
N PHE A 347 18.51 -11.30 -14.69
CA PHE A 347 19.20 -10.37 -15.58
C PHE A 347 20.65 -10.14 -15.13
N ILE A 348 21.50 -9.79 -16.09
CA ILE A 348 22.90 -9.40 -15.88
C ILE A 348 23.16 -8.10 -16.64
N ASP A 349 23.73 -7.08 -15.98
CA ASP A 349 24.20 -5.86 -16.65
C ASP A 349 25.69 -5.92 -17.01
N SER A 350 26.23 -4.86 -17.64
CA SER A 350 27.63 -4.84 -18.08
C SER A 350 28.62 -4.99 -16.91
N MET A 351 28.36 -4.35 -15.77
CA MET A 351 29.23 -4.43 -14.58
C MET A 351 29.13 -5.79 -13.89
N GLY A 352 27.95 -6.40 -13.90
CA GLY A 352 27.75 -7.78 -13.44
C GLY A 352 28.51 -8.78 -14.31
N PHE A 353 28.52 -8.57 -15.63
CA PHE A 353 29.29 -9.40 -16.55
C PHE A 353 30.81 -9.23 -16.34
N GLU A 354 31.30 -8.00 -16.15
CA GLU A 354 32.70 -7.75 -15.81
C GLU A 354 33.10 -8.42 -14.49
N ALA A 355 32.24 -8.38 -13.47
CA ALA A 355 32.49 -9.06 -12.20
C ALA A 355 32.55 -10.59 -12.33
N LEU A 356 31.78 -11.19 -13.25
CA LEU A 356 31.90 -12.62 -13.56
C LEU A 356 33.25 -12.93 -14.24
N LEU A 357 33.70 -12.08 -15.16
CA LEU A 357 34.99 -12.22 -15.80
C LEU A 357 36.14 -12.04 -14.81
N GLU A 358 36.04 -11.06 -13.91
CA GLU A 358 36.99 -10.80 -12.84
C GLU A 358 37.09 -12.02 -11.91
N ALA A 359 35.96 -12.56 -11.46
CA ALA A 359 35.94 -13.79 -10.67
C ALA A 359 36.64 -14.95 -11.42
N CYS A 360 36.31 -15.17 -12.70
CA CYS A 360 36.96 -16.22 -13.49
C CYS A 360 38.48 -16.00 -13.64
N ALA A 361 38.92 -14.76 -13.81
CA ALA A 361 40.33 -14.40 -13.93
C ALA A 361 41.09 -14.64 -12.62
N ILE A 362 40.53 -14.24 -11.47
CA ILE A 362 41.15 -14.42 -10.15
C ILE A 362 41.37 -15.91 -9.84
N PHE A 363 40.41 -16.77 -10.19
CA PHE A 363 40.50 -18.20 -9.91
C PHE A 363 41.14 -19.03 -11.03
N GLY A 364 41.58 -18.41 -12.13
CA GLY A 364 42.10 -19.13 -13.30
C GLY A 364 41.10 -20.12 -13.91
N LEU A 365 39.80 -19.86 -13.74
CA LEU A 365 38.72 -20.78 -14.15
C LEU A 365 38.38 -20.56 -15.62
N LYS A 366 38.21 -21.65 -16.36
CA LYS A 366 37.61 -21.62 -17.69
C LYS A 366 36.09 -21.63 -17.54
N MET A 367 35.43 -20.52 -17.88
CA MET A 367 33.97 -20.43 -17.84
C MET A 367 33.38 -21.37 -18.91
N ILE A 368 32.65 -22.39 -18.48
CA ILE A 368 31.88 -23.29 -19.35
C ILE A 368 30.41 -22.97 -19.13
N VAL A 369 29.82 -22.22 -20.07
CA VAL A 369 28.39 -21.93 -20.05
C VAL A 369 27.66 -23.12 -20.64
N THR A 370 26.88 -23.81 -19.81
CA THR A 370 25.96 -24.85 -20.27
C THR A 370 24.55 -24.25 -20.33
N PRO A 371 23.89 -24.27 -21.50
CA PRO A 371 22.46 -23.95 -21.55
C PRO A 371 21.70 -25.06 -20.81
N VAL A 372 20.82 -24.65 -19.88
CA VAL A 372 19.87 -25.55 -19.21
C VAL A 372 18.62 -25.69 -20.06
#